data_AF-A0AAD8DIT2-F1
#
_entry.id   AF-A0AAD8DIT2-F1
#
_cell.length_a   1.000
_cell.length_b   1.000
_cell.length_c   1.000
_cell.angle_alpha   90.00
_cell.angle_beta   90.00
_cell.angle_gamma   90.00
#
_symmetry.space_group_name_H-M   'P 1'
#
loop_
_entity.id
_entity.type
_entity.pdbx_description
1 polymer ?
#
loop_
_entity_poly.entity_id
_entity_poly.type
_entity_poly.pdbx_seq_one_letter_code
_entity_poly.pdbx_strand_id
1 'polypeptide(L)'
;MVPPLPTPPSTTTAAASQRLPRYAQSTLSQRLKSNHPQHSIDSSSSSSTGRKRNINPEDSPIKHPQKTRIIASSNTTSNVRFRSSDIIHDTNACMFKIKLDSQGRIAALCYLPTRLHLLVDFYHTEIPESYRQLGLGDLLARRAFQWAEENNKLVIPTCAFIQRYLEHYKYMNNAVRNEQEAIERLAIMKLRQQQPPPSPVSSSPVPSSITTTLAINK
;
A
#
# COMPACT_ATOMS: atom_id res chain seq x y z
N MET A 1 -42.52 -34.44 41.85
CA MET A 1 -42.78 -33.83 40.53
C MET A 1 -41.74 -32.74 40.33
N VAL A 2 -40.78 -32.96 39.44
CA VAL A 2 -39.66 -32.05 39.16
C VAL A 2 -40.07 -31.14 37.99
N PRO A 3 -39.90 -29.81 38.05
CA PRO A 3 -40.24 -28.93 36.94
C PRO A 3 -39.28 -29.14 35.75
N PRO A 4 -39.74 -28.94 34.51
CA PRO A 4 -38.87 -29.08 33.34
C PRO A 4 -37.84 -27.94 33.26
N LEU A 5 -36.62 -28.30 32.85
CA LEU A 5 -35.50 -27.40 32.63
C LEU A 5 -35.79 -26.44 31.45
N PRO A 6 -35.42 -25.14 31.51
CA PRO A 6 -35.59 -24.24 30.37
C PRO A 6 -34.69 -24.65 29.20
N THR A 7 -35.28 -24.76 28.01
CA THR A 7 -34.54 -24.96 26.75
C THR A 7 -33.68 -23.74 26.41
N PRO A 8 -32.46 -23.92 25.87
CA PRO A 8 -31.65 -22.79 25.44
C PRO A 8 -32.28 -22.09 24.22
N PRO A 9 -32.10 -20.76 24.08
CA PRO A 9 -32.60 -20.05 22.92
C PRO A 9 -31.89 -20.54 21.65
N SER A 10 -32.68 -20.83 20.63
CA SER A 10 -32.21 -21.13 19.29
C SER A 10 -31.39 -19.95 18.77
N THR A 11 -30.08 -20.10 18.71
CA THR A 11 -29.18 -19.13 18.08
C THR A 11 -29.45 -19.13 16.58
N THR A 12 -30.37 -18.29 16.13
CA THR A 12 -30.43 -17.89 14.73
C THR A 12 -29.19 -17.04 14.48
N THR A 13 -28.08 -17.70 14.13
CA THR A 13 -26.88 -17.04 13.63
C THR A 13 -27.23 -16.44 12.28
N ALA A 14 -27.81 -15.24 12.30
CA ALA A 14 -27.81 -14.38 11.14
C ALA A 14 -26.35 -14.05 10.86
N ALA A 15 -25.76 -14.81 9.93
CA ALA A 15 -24.46 -14.49 9.36
C ALA A 15 -24.57 -13.08 8.80
N ALA A 16 -24.08 -12.11 9.57
CA ALA A 16 -23.88 -10.75 9.12
C ALA A 16 -22.83 -10.85 8.00
N SER A 17 -23.30 -11.03 6.76
CA SER A 17 -22.52 -10.75 5.57
C SER A 17 -22.22 -9.27 5.63
N GLN A 18 -21.10 -8.94 6.28
CA GLN A 18 -20.48 -7.63 6.18
C GLN A 18 -20.11 -7.47 4.71
N ARG A 19 -21.06 -6.92 3.94
CA ARG A 19 -20.84 -6.59 2.54
C ARG A 19 -19.63 -5.69 2.52
N LEU A 20 -18.56 -6.19 1.91
CA LEU A 20 -17.39 -5.38 1.60
C LEU A 20 -17.89 -4.07 0.96
N PRO A 21 -17.34 -2.91 1.34
CA PRO A 21 -17.74 -1.63 0.78
C PRO A 21 -17.77 -1.71 -0.74
N ARG A 22 -18.71 -1.02 -1.38
CA ARG A 22 -18.97 -1.12 -2.83
C ARG A 22 -17.70 -1.02 -3.69
N TYR A 23 -16.68 -0.29 -3.22
CA TYR A 23 -15.38 -0.11 -3.87
C TYR A 23 -14.43 -1.32 -3.76
N ALA A 24 -14.55 -2.17 -2.74
CA ALA A 24 -13.75 -3.39 -2.59
C ALA A 24 -14.29 -4.56 -3.43
N GLN A 25 -15.52 -4.45 -3.94
CA GLN A 25 -16.15 -5.50 -4.73
C GLN A 25 -15.65 -5.55 -6.18
N SER A 26 -15.24 -4.40 -6.75
CA SER A 26 -14.75 -4.32 -8.13
C SER A 26 -13.37 -4.98 -8.29
N THR A 27 -12.44 -4.77 -7.35
CA THR A 27 -11.09 -5.36 -7.40
C THR A 27 -11.13 -6.89 -7.22
N LEU A 28 -11.99 -7.40 -6.33
CA LEU A 28 -12.17 -8.84 -6.15
C LEU A 28 -12.76 -9.48 -7.43
N SER A 29 -13.71 -8.81 -8.06
CA SER A 29 -14.29 -9.23 -9.34
C SER A 29 -13.26 -9.24 -10.48
N GLN A 30 -12.27 -8.34 -10.47
CA GLN A 30 -11.16 -8.34 -11.44
C GLN A 30 -10.17 -9.47 -11.19
N ARG A 31 -9.83 -9.76 -9.92
CA ARG A 31 -8.90 -10.84 -9.54
C ARG A 31 -9.48 -12.24 -9.78
N LEU A 32 -10.80 -12.41 -9.65
CA LEU A 32 -11.49 -13.65 -10.00
C LEU A 32 -11.54 -13.89 -11.52
N LYS A 33 -11.59 -12.82 -12.32
CA LYS A 33 -11.60 -12.92 -13.79
C LYS A 33 -10.22 -13.26 -14.37
N SER A 34 -9.12 -12.89 -13.70
CA SER A 34 -7.75 -13.14 -14.17
C SER A 34 -7.23 -14.56 -13.94
N ASN A 35 -7.97 -15.43 -13.22
CA ASN A 35 -7.53 -16.80 -12.88
C ASN A 35 -8.08 -17.88 -13.83
N HIS A 36 -8.60 -17.54 -15.01
CA HIS A 36 -8.99 -18.54 -16.00
C HIS A 36 -7.85 -18.77 -17.01
N PRO A 37 -7.28 -19.98 -17.14
CA PRO A 37 -6.30 -20.27 -18.17
C PRO A 37 -7.03 -20.38 -19.52
N GLN A 38 -6.81 -19.43 -20.42
CA GLN A 38 -7.26 -19.52 -21.81
C GLN A 38 -6.11 -20.07 -22.65
N HIS A 39 -6.33 -21.29 -23.14
CA HIS A 39 -5.52 -21.95 -24.17
C HIS A 39 -6.21 -21.76 -25.54
N SER A 40 -5.38 -21.83 -26.59
CA SER A 40 -5.63 -21.97 -28.05
C SER A 40 -6.13 -20.78 -28.90
N ILE A 41 -5.19 -20.25 -29.69
CA ILE A 41 -5.20 -20.04 -31.17
C ILE A 41 -6.50 -20.32 -31.93
N ASP A 42 -6.91 -19.36 -32.77
CA ASP A 42 -7.01 -19.58 -34.22
C ASP A 42 -7.11 -18.29 -35.04
N SER A 43 -6.61 -18.40 -36.27
CA SER A 43 -6.44 -17.35 -37.27
C SER A 43 -7.53 -17.46 -38.33
N SER A 44 -8.13 -16.35 -38.77
CA SER A 44 -8.69 -16.26 -40.13
C SER A 44 -9.00 -14.82 -40.55
N SER A 45 -8.44 -14.49 -41.70
CA SER A 45 -8.63 -13.32 -42.55
C SER A 45 -10.03 -13.21 -43.18
N SER A 46 -10.51 -11.98 -43.40
CA SER A 46 -11.26 -11.65 -44.62
C SER A 46 -11.38 -10.12 -44.83
N SER A 47 -11.07 -9.73 -46.06
CA SER A 47 -11.04 -8.42 -46.69
C SER A 47 -12.42 -7.98 -47.24
N SER A 48 -12.67 -6.66 -47.34
CA SER A 48 -13.33 -5.96 -48.48
C SER A 48 -13.68 -4.51 -48.11
N THR A 49 -13.04 -3.53 -48.75
CA THR A 49 -13.53 -2.66 -49.86
C THR A 49 -13.87 -1.23 -49.45
N GLY A 50 -12.93 -0.32 -49.75
CA GLY A 50 -13.13 0.88 -50.54
C GLY A 50 -14.08 2.00 -50.05
N ARG A 51 -13.49 3.18 -49.78
CA ARG A 51 -13.76 4.39 -50.59
C ARG A 51 -12.74 5.49 -50.32
N LYS A 52 -12.14 5.95 -51.43
CA LYS A 52 -11.21 7.08 -51.57
C LYS A 52 -11.85 8.40 -51.11
N ARG A 53 -11.06 9.30 -50.52
CA ARG A 53 -10.91 10.70 -50.97
C ARG A 53 -9.64 11.29 -50.38
N ASN A 54 -8.75 11.73 -51.28
CA ASN A 54 -7.52 12.48 -51.04
C ASN A 54 -7.77 13.91 -51.52
N ILE A 55 -7.63 14.91 -50.66
CA ILE A 55 -7.35 16.32 -51.01
C ILE A 55 -6.46 16.89 -49.90
N ASN A 56 -5.33 17.45 -50.32
CA ASN A 56 -4.37 18.30 -49.59
C ASN A 56 -4.00 19.43 -50.58
N PRO A 57 -3.35 20.56 -50.24
CA PRO A 57 -3.07 21.22 -48.96
C PRO A 57 -3.36 22.75 -48.99
N GLU A 58 -2.91 23.46 -47.95
CA GLU A 58 -2.66 24.93 -47.83
C GLU A 58 -3.87 25.83 -47.45
N ASP A 59 -3.88 26.37 -46.23
CA ASP A 59 -3.43 27.75 -45.95
C ASP A 59 -3.53 28.12 -44.43
N SER A 60 -2.39 28.50 -43.83
CA SER A 60 -2.21 29.51 -42.76
C SER A 60 -2.69 29.30 -41.28
N PRO A 61 -2.07 30.00 -40.30
CA PRO A 61 -1.69 29.45 -38.99
C PRO A 61 -2.64 29.82 -37.84
N ILE A 62 -3.11 28.82 -37.10
CA ILE A 62 -3.93 29.05 -35.90
C ILE A 62 -3.03 29.34 -34.70
N LYS A 63 -3.00 30.61 -34.31
CA LYS A 63 -2.41 31.17 -33.08
C LYS A 63 -2.91 30.38 -31.86
N HIS A 64 -1.98 29.91 -31.04
CA HIS A 64 -2.24 29.47 -29.66
C HIS A 64 -2.69 30.66 -28.80
N PRO A 65 -3.90 30.67 -28.22
CA PRO A 65 -4.18 31.51 -27.07
C PRO A 65 -3.74 30.75 -25.81
N GLN A 66 -2.67 31.24 -25.18
CA GLN A 66 -2.32 30.88 -23.81
C GLN A 66 -3.47 31.29 -22.89
N LYS A 67 -4.30 30.32 -22.49
CA LYS A 67 -5.35 30.52 -21.51
C LYS A 67 -4.73 30.38 -20.13
N THR A 68 -4.16 31.46 -19.63
CA THR A 68 -3.87 31.67 -18.20
C THR A 68 -5.17 31.48 -17.44
N ARG A 69 -5.34 30.30 -16.84
CA ARG A 69 -6.44 30.05 -15.90
C ARG A 69 -6.04 30.70 -14.58
N ILE A 70 -6.42 31.97 -14.41
CA ILE A 70 -6.60 32.55 -13.09
C ILE A 70 -7.70 31.72 -12.42
N ILE A 71 -7.32 30.79 -11.55
CA ILE A 71 -8.27 30.08 -10.70
C ILE A 71 -8.61 31.04 -9.57
N ALA A 72 -9.77 31.69 -9.70
CA ALA A 72 -10.42 32.39 -8.62
C ALA A 72 -10.64 31.42 -7.46
N SER A 73 -9.94 31.70 -6.37
CA SER A 73 -10.18 31.17 -5.04
C SER A 73 -11.59 31.57 -4.58
N SER A 74 -12.48 30.61 -4.42
CA SER A 74 -13.58 30.68 -3.45
C SER A 74 -14.40 29.39 -3.51
N ASN A 75 -14.11 28.47 -2.60
CA ASN A 75 -15.13 27.86 -1.75
C ASN A 75 -14.43 27.16 -0.60
N THR A 76 -14.38 27.91 0.50
CA THR A 76 -14.19 27.54 1.90
C THR A 76 -14.42 26.05 2.22
N THR A 77 -13.43 25.20 1.96
CA THR A 77 -13.13 24.11 2.88
C THR A 77 -12.51 24.79 4.10
N SER A 78 -13.20 24.75 5.23
CA SER A 78 -12.61 25.05 6.52
C SER A 78 -11.20 24.44 6.61
N ASN A 79 -10.27 25.12 7.28
CA ASN A 79 -8.87 24.72 7.43
C ASN A 79 -8.77 23.43 8.29
N VAL A 80 -9.31 22.32 7.78
CA VAL A 80 -9.35 21.03 8.45
C VAL A 80 -8.03 20.35 8.17
N ARG A 81 -7.16 20.39 9.18
CA ARG A 81 -5.86 19.75 9.14
C ARG A 81 -5.94 18.36 9.76
N PHE A 82 -6.00 17.35 8.91
CA PHE A 82 -5.95 15.95 9.32
C PHE A 82 -4.55 15.56 9.82
N ARG A 83 -4.51 14.70 10.84
CA ARG A 83 -3.31 14.22 11.55
C ARG A 83 -3.26 12.70 11.53
N SER A 84 -2.09 12.14 11.83
CA SER A 84 -1.93 10.68 11.92
C SER A 84 -2.81 10.04 13.00
N SER A 85 -3.17 10.79 14.04
CA SER A 85 -4.10 10.38 15.10
C SER A 85 -5.54 10.20 14.63
N ASP A 86 -5.92 10.83 13.52
CA ASP A 86 -7.28 10.75 12.96
C ASP A 86 -7.49 9.46 12.14
N ILE A 87 -6.41 8.72 11.90
CA ILE A 87 -6.43 7.47 11.14
C ILE A 87 -6.85 6.34 12.06
N ILE A 88 -7.95 5.70 11.68
CA ILE A 88 -8.45 4.49 12.31
C ILE A 88 -7.97 3.30 11.50
N HIS A 89 -7.28 2.36 12.14
CA HIS A 89 -6.98 1.06 11.54
C HIS A 89 -8.13 0.09 11.83
N ASP A 90 -8.91 -0.20 10.79
CA ASP A 90 -10.01 -1.17 10.83
C ASP A 90 -9.48 -2.52 10.31
N THR A 91 -9.04 -3.36 11.23
CA THR A 91 -8.47 -4.68 10.93
C THR A 91 -9.49 -5.64 10.34
N ASN A 92 -10.76 -5.56 10.77
CA ASN A 92 -11.84 -6.38 10.26
C ASN A 92 -12.12 -6.08 8.79
N ALA A 93 -12.09 -4.80 8.42
CA ALA A 93 -12.29 -4.37 7.05
C ALA A 93 -10.98 -4.29 6.23
N CYS A 94 -9.83 -4.62 6.84
CA CYS A 94 -8.49 -4.54 6.26
C CYS A 94 -8.20 -3.17 5.61
N MET A 95 -8.41 -2.09 6.37
CA MET A 95 -8.16 -0.73 5.87
C MET A 95 -7.71 0.26 6.94
N PHE A 96 -7.00 1.28 6.50
CA PHE A 96 -6.75 2.51 7.24
C PHE A 96 -7.73 3.56 6.73
N LYS A 97 -8.50 4.19 7.60
CA LYS A 97 -9.56 5.13 7.22
C LYS A 97 -9.57 6.39 8.06
N ILE A 98 -9.97 7.50 7.44
CA ILE A 98 -10.22 8.78 8.09
C ILE A 98 -11.67 9.16 7.81
N LYS A 99 -12.43 9.49 8.86
CA LYS A 99 -13.78 10.08 8.72
C LYS A 99 -13.63 11.56 8.38
N LEU A 100 -14.19 11.98 7.25
CA LEU A 100 -13.95 13.31 6.69
C LEU A 100 -14.99 14.35 7.12
N ASP A 101 -16.22 13.91 7.39
CA ASP A 101 -17.33 14.78 7.78
C ASP A 101 -18.46 14.03 8.51
N SER A 102 -19.50 14.78 8.88
CA SER A 102 -20.73 14.27 9.48
C SER A 102 -21.61 13.47 8.52
N GLN A 103 -21.43 13.65 7.20
CA GLN A 103 -22.16 12.92 6.15
C GLN A 103 -21.61 11.50 5.94
N GLY A 104 -20.53 11.13 6.65
CA GLY A 104 -19.98 9.78 6.62
C GLY A 104 -19.04 9.52 5.45
N ARG A 105 -18.55 10.56 4.76
CA ARG A 105 -17.51 10.38 3.75
C ARG A 105 -16.21 9.92 4.41
N ILE A 106 -15.53 9.00 3.75
CA ILE A 106 -14.28 8.42 4.23
C ILE A 106 -13.18 8.53 3.18
N ALA A 107 -11.97 8.78 3.63
CA ALA A 107 -10.75 8.52 2.88
C ALA A 107 -10.15 7.22 3.39
N ALA A 108 -9.69 6.33 2.50
CA ALA A 108 -9.21 5.01 2.91
C ALA A 108 -8.05 4.47 2.06
N LEU A 109 -7.16 3.73 2.72
CA LEU A 109 -6.18 2.84 2.10
C LEU A 109 -6.53 1.41 2.50
N CYS A 110 -6.76 0.55 1.53
CA CYS A 110 -7.19 -0.83 1.74
C CYS A 110 -6.06 -1.80 1.43
N TYR A 111 -6.01 -2.88 2.20
CA TYR A 111 -5.04 -3.95 2.01
C TYR A 111 -5.71 -5.32 1.99
N LEU A 112 -5.01 -6.31 1.45
CA LEU A 112 -5.39 -7.71 1.53
C LEU A 112 -4.29 -8.52 2.22
N PRO A 113 -4.64 -9.40 3.18
CA PRO A 113 -3.70 -10.41 3.63
C PRO A 113 -3.39 -11.38 2.48
N THR A 114 -2.16 -11.88 2.43
CA THR A 114 -1.76 -12.93 1.50
C THR A 114 -1.73 -14.29 2.21
N ARG A 115 -1.36 -15.36 1.48
CA ARG A 115 -1.10 -16.67 2.09
C ARG A 115 0.10 -16.64 3.06
N LEU A 116 1.01 -15.69 2.91
CA LEU A 116 2.12 -15.47 3.84
C LEU A 116 1.69 -14.49 4.94
N HIS A 117 1.72 -14.93 6.20
CA HIS A 117 1.21 -14.14 7.33
C HIS A 117 1.92 -12.78 7.56
N LEU A 118 3.19 -12.66 7.12
CA LEU A 118 3.99 -11.44 7.17
C LEU A 118 3.97 -10.66 5.86
N LEU A 119 3.03 -10.93 4.96
CA LEU A 119 2.92 -10.23 3.69
C LEU A 119 1.49 -9.77 3.45
N VAL A 120 1.36 -8.49 3.12
CA VAL A 120 0.10 -7.84 2.74
C VAL A 120 0.22 -7.13 1.39
N ASP A 121 -0.90 -6.95 0.72
CA ASP A 121 -1.00 -6.26 -0.57
C ASP A 121 -1.78 -4.96 -0.38
N PHE A 122 -1.11 -3.81 -0.60
CA PHE A 122 -1.75 -2.49 -0.63
C PHE A 122 -2.31 -2.25 -2.03
N TYR A 123 -3.59 -2.56 -2.21
CA TYR A 123 -4.18 -2.68 -3.53
C TYR A 123 -5.01 -1.46 -3.95
N HIS A 124 -5.50 -0.64 -3.00
CA HIS A 124 -6.38 0.47 -3.34
C HIS A 124 -6.28 1.63 -2.33
N THR A 125 -6.37 2.85 -2.84
CA THR A 125 -6.50 4.09 -2.06
C THR A 125 -7.61 4.93 -2.69
N GLU A 126 -8.55 5.40 -1.87
CA GLU A 126 -9.67 6.22 -2.32
C GLU A 126 -9.78 7.48 -1.46
N ILE A 127 -9.79 8.64 -2.13
CA ILE A 127 -9.97 9.95 -1.53
C ILE A 127 -11.10 10.66 -2.29
N PRO A 128 -12.21 11.02 -1.63
CA PRO A 128 -13.30 11.74 -2.29
C PRO A 128 -12.80 13.04 -2.93
N GLU A 129 -13.32 13.39 -4.11
CA GLU A 129 -12.82 14.48 -4.95
C GLU A 129 -12.60 15.80 -4.18
N SER A 130 -13.57 16.18 -3.35
CA SER A 130 -13.52 17.43 -2.55
C SER A 130 -12.43 17.47 -1.48
N TYR A 131 -11.79 16.33 -1.20
CA TYR A 131 -10.71 16.18 -0.22
C TYR A 131 -9.38 15.77 -0.85
N ARG A 132 -9.31 15.67 -2.18
CA ARG A 132 -8.05 15.43 -2.88
C ARG A 132 -7.12 16.64 -2.74
N GLN A 133 -5.83 16.40 -2.98
CA GLN A 133 -4.78 17.42 -2.90
C GLN A 133 -4.55 18.00 -1.48
N LEU A 134 -5.16 17.41 -0.44
CA LEU A 134 -4.95 17.78 0.97
C LEU A 134 -3.89 16.91 1.68
N GLY A 135 -3.16 16.06 0.95
CA GLY A 135 -2.15 15.16 1.52
C GLY A 135 -2.71 13.95 2.28
N LEU A 136 -4.02 13.69 2.21
CA LEU A 136 -4.66 12.56 2.88
C LEU A 136 -4.14 11.19 2.44
N GLY A 137 -3.85 11.02 1.14
CA GLY A 137 -3.29 9.78 0.62
C GLY A 137 -1.92 9.47 1.21
N ASP A 138 -1.03 10.46 1.25
CA ASP A 138 0.30 10.35 1.86
C ASP A 138 0.22 10.06 3.35
N LEU A 139 -0.73 10.71 4.03
CA LEU A 139 -0.98 10.51 5.46
C LEU A 139 -1.40 9.06 5.76
N LEU A 140 -2.32 8.52 4.97
CA LEU A 140 -2.76 7.13 5.06
C LEU A 140 -1.61 6.15 4.72
N ALA A 141 -0.89 6.39 3.63
CA ALA A 141 0.22 5.54 3.20
C ALA A 141 1.32 5.48 4.27
N ARG A 142 1.73 6.62 4.82
CA ARG A 142 2.74 6.69 5.88
C ARG A 142 2.33 5.85 7.09
N ARG A 143 1.10 6.02 7.58
CA ARG A 143 0.60 5.27 8.74
C ARG A 143 0.51 3.77 8.46
N ALA A 144 0.10 3.39 7.25
CA ALA A 144 -0.02 2.00 6.84
C ALA A 144 1.36 1.32 6.73
N PHE A 145 2.36 1.99 6.16
CA PHE A 145 3.73 1.47 6.13
C PHE A 145 4.36 1.39 7.52
N GLN A 146 4.12 2.38 8.37
CA GLN A 146 4.54 2.34 9.78
C GLN A 146 3.93 1.12 10.50
N TRP A 147 2.63 0.87 10.33
CA TRP A 147 1.99 -0.33 10.87
C TRP A 147 2.65 -1.61 10.35
N ALA A 148 2.94 -1.68 9.06
CA ALA A 148 3.60 -2.85 8.49
C ALA A 148 4.99 -3.06 9.09
N GLU A 149 5.78 -1.99 9.27
CA GLU A 149 7.09 -2.05 9.93
C GLU A 149 7.00 -2.50 11.40
N GLU A 150 6.12 -1.89 12.19
CA GLU A 150 5.87 -2.24 13.60
C GLU A 150 5.49 -3.72 13.78
N ASN A 151 4.85 -4.31 12.77
CA ASN A 151 4.39 -5.69 12.78
C ASN A 151 5.30 -6.65 12.00
N ASN A 152 6.50 -6.22 11.60
CA ASN A 152 7.46 -6.99 10.80
C ASN A 152 6.84 -7.57 9.52
N LYS A 153 5.93 -6.82 8.89
CA LYS A 153 5.24 -7.19 7.65
C LYS A 153 5.92 -6.57 6.44
N LEU A 154 6.01 -7.34 5.38
CA LEU A 154 6.34 -6.91 4.02
C LEU A 154 5.06 -6.50 3.29
N VAL A 155 5.21 -5.60 2.32
CA VAL A 155 4.10 -4.99 1.58
C VAL A 155 4.33 -5.11 0.07
N ILE A 156 3.34 -5.63 -0.66
CA ILE A 156 3.27 -5.52 -2.12
C ILE A 156 2.47 -4.25 -2.46
N PRO A 157 3.05 -3.24 -3.13
CA PRO A 157 2.34 -2.04 -3.52
C PRO A 157 1.69 -2.21 -4.90
N THR A 158 0.55 -2.90 -4.99
CA THR A 158 -0.17 -3.05 -6.28
C THR A 158 -0.93 -1.77 -6.67
N CYS A 159 -1.32 -0.94 -5.71
CA CYS A 159 -1.95 0.35 -5.98
C CYS A 159 -0.98 1.34 -6.64
N ALA A 160 -1.36 1.91 -7.79
CA ALA A 160 -0.54 2.90 -8.50
C ALA A 160 -0.23 4.16 -7.67
N PHE A 161 -1.15 4.57 -6.79
CA PHE A 161 -0.89 5.68 -5.87
C PHE A 161 0.25 5.33 -4.89
N ILE A 162 0.25 4.11 -4.34
CA ILE A 162 1.27 3.66 -3.40
C ILE A 162 2.63 3.48 -4.07
N GLN A 163 2.65 2.99 -5.32
CA GLN A 163 3.88 2.94 -6.12
C GLN A 163 4.49 4.34 -6.28
N ARG A 164 3.68 5.32 -6.68
CA ARG A 164 4.12 6.72 -6.79
C ARG A 164 4.56 7.30 -5.45
N TYR A 165 3.86 6.97 -4.36
CA TYR A 165 4.25 7.38 -3.02
C TYR A 165 5.67 6.86 -2.69
N LEU A 166 5.97 5.61 -2.98
CA LEU A 166 7.30 5.02 -2.73
C LEU A 166 8.42 5.67 -3.57
N GLU A 167 8.12 6.10 -4.80
CA GLU A 167 9.08 6.86 -5.63
C GLU A 167 9.50 8.18 -4.97
N HIS A 168 8.56 8.84 -4.29
CA HIS A 168 8.80 10.11 -3.58
C HIS A 168 9.46 9.89 -2.22
N TYR A 169 9.11 8.81 -1.52
CA TYR A 169 9.59 8.49 -0.17
C TYR A 169 10.47 7.23 -0.19
N LYS A 170 11.74 7.39 -0.56
CA LYS A 170 12.74 6.31 -0.81
C LYS A 170 13.10 5.41 0.39
N TYR A 171 12.53 5.62 1.58
CA TYR A 171 12.99 5.00 2.83
C TYR A 171 12.08 3.88 3.38
N MET A 172 11.15 3.34 2.59
CA MET A 172 10.26 2.26 3.05
C MET A 172 10.88 0.88 2.75
N ASN A 173 11.60 0.32 3.73
CA ASN A 173 12.35 -0.94 3.58
C ASN A 173 11.46 -2.20 3.48
N ASN A 174 10.19 -2.11 3.87
CA ASN A 174 9.26 -3.23 3.89
C ASN A 174 8.52 -3.46 2.57
N ALA A 175 8.74 -2.64 1.53
CA ALA A 175 8.15 -2.86 0.21
C ALA A 175 8.87 -3.99 -0.57
N VAL A 176 8.10 -4.85 -1.23
CA VAL A 176 8.55 -5.96 -2.10
C VAL A 176 7.73 -5.97 -3.39
N ARG A 177 8.28 -6.47 -4.50
CA ARG A 177 7.60 -6.44 -5.80
C ARG A 177 6.53 -7.53 -5.95
N ASN A 178 6.74 -8.68 -5.34
CA ASN A 178 5.87 -9.85 -5.46
C ASN A 178 6.06 -10.83 -4.29
N GLU A 179 5.25 -11.89 -4.27
CA GLU A 179 5.30 -12.92 -3.22
C GLU A 179 6.65 -13.65 -3.18
N GLN A 180 7.29 -13.89 -4.33
CA GLN A 180 8.57 -14.60 -4.39
C GLN A 180 9.69 -13.82 -3.68
N GLU A 181 9.80 -12.52 -3.95
CA GLU A 181 10.74 -11.63 -3.25
C GLU A 181 10.46 -11.59 -1.74
N ALA A 182 9.18 -11.65 -1.34
CA ALA A 182 8.82 -11.73 0.06
C ALA A 182 9.30 -13.03 0.70
N ILE A 183 9.12 -14.18 0.04
CA ILE A 183 9.59 -15.49 0.53
C ILE A 183 11.10 -15.44 0.78
N GLU A 184 11.86 -14.92 -0.18
CA GLU A 184 13.32 -14.80 -0.08
C GLU A 184 13.73 -13.92 1.11
N ARG A 185 13.15 -12.72 1.24
CA ARG A 185 13.44 -11.82 2.37
C ARG A 185 13.07 -12.43 3.72
N LEU A 186 11.92 -13.10 3.81
CA LEU A 186 11.48 -13.77 5.04
C LEU A 186 12.38 -14.94 5.39
N ALA A 187 12.89 -15.70 4.41
CA ALA A 187 13.88 -16.75 4.64
C ALA A 187 15.18 -16.17 5.22
N ILE A 188 15.68 -15.07 4.65
CA ILE A 188 16.87 -14.36 5.17
C ILE A 188 16.64 -13.87 6.60
N MET A 189 15.48 -13.27 6.88
CA MET A 189 15.12 -12.81 8.23
C MET A 189 15.09 -13.96 9.24
N LYS A 190 14.52 -15.12 8.87
CA LYS A 190 14.51 -16.32 9.73
C LYS A 190 15.90 -16.87 10.00
N LEU A 191 16.78 -16.91 8.98
CA LEU A 191 18.15 -17.37 9.15
C LEU A 191 18.94 -16.48 10.12
N ARG A 192 18.76 -15.16 10.07
CA ARG A 192 19.41 -14.22 11.00
C ARG A 192 18.97 -14.43 12.45
N GLN A 193 17.70 -14.77 12.68
CA GLN A 193 17.18 -15.05 14.03
C GLN A 193 17.69 -16.37 14.62
N GLN A 194 18.16 -17.30 13.77
CA GLN A 194 18.70 -18.59 14.21
C GLN A 194 20.21 -18.55 14.46
N GLN A 195 20.90 -17.44 14.13
CA GLN A 195 22.30 -17.30 14.50
C GLN A 195 22.42 -16.98 15.99
N PRO A 196 23.31 -17.66 16.74
CA PRO A 196 23.61 -17.28 18.11
C PRO A 196 24.08 -15.81 18.14
N PRO A 197 23.78 -15.06 19.21
CA PRO A 197 24.26 -13.69 19.34
C PRO A 197 25.78 -13.68 19.11
N PRO A 198 26.33 -12.68 18.40
CA PRO A 198 27.76 -12.60 18.20
C PRO A 198 28.45 -12.66 19.56
N SER A 199 29.35 -13.63 19.73
CA SER A 199 30.14 -13.77 20.94
C SER A 199 30.79 -12.42 21.26
N PRO A 200 30.80 -11.99 22.55
CA PRO A 200 31.42 -10.74 22.91
C PRO A 200 32.87 -10.78 22.43
N VAL A 201 33.20 -9.86 21.53
CA VAL A 201 34.53 -9.74 20.93
C VAL A 201 35.49 -9.55 22.10
N SER A 202 36.30 -10.57 22.39
CA SER A 202 37.35 -10.50 23.40
C SER A 202 38.28 -9.36 22.99
N SER A 203 38.19 -8.24 23.69
CA SER A 203 39.12 -7.13 23.60
C SER A 203 40.50 -7.63 24.03
N SER A 204 41.30 -8.09 23.07
CA SER A 204 42.71 -8.38 23.30
C SER A 204 43.39 -7.14 23.86
N PRO A 205 44.18 -7.26 24.94
CA PRO A 205 44.84 -6.12 25.56
C PRO A 205 45.88 -5.53 24.61
N VAL A 206 45.82 -4.21 24.48
CA VAL A 206 46.83 -3.39 23.79
C VAL A 206 48.18 -3.63 24.48
N PRO A 207 49.26 -4.02 23.78
CA PRO A 207 50.57 -4.14 24.41
C PRO A 207 51.10 -2.74 24.74
N SER A 208 51.15 -2.44 26.04
CA SER A 208 51.77 -1.24 26.61
C SER A 208 53.23 -1.15 26.15
N SER A 209 53.59 -0.06 25.48
CA SER A 209 54.94 0.19 25.01
C SER A 209 55.93 0.30 26.18
N ILE A 210 56.98 -0.51 26.08
CA ILE A 210 58.22 -0.53 26.85
C ILE A 210 58.79 0.88 27.12
N THR A 211 59.00 1.17 28.41
CA THR A 211 59.80 2.29 28.92
C THR A 211 61.27 2.05 28.64
N THR A 212 61.88 2.85 27.76
CA THR A 212 63.34 2.91 27.60
C THR A 212 63.94 3.73 28.74
N THR A 213 64.54 3.06 29.72
CA THR A 213 65.39 3.68 30.74
C THR A 213 66.70 4.13 30.11
N LEU A 214 66.96 5.44 30.18
CA LEU A 214 68.19 6.09 29.77
C LEU A 214 69.31 5.73 30.76
N ALA A 215 70.37 5.08 30.28
CA ALA A 215 71.63 4.95 31.02
C ALA A 215 72.41 6.27 30.91
N ILE A 216 72.68 6.92 32.04
CA ILE A 216 73.68 7.99 32.14
C ILE A 216 74.89 7.42 32.89
N ASN A 217 76.01 7.33 32.17
CA ASN A 217 77.34 7.06 32.72
C ASN A 217 78.02 8.40 33.02
N LYS A 218 78.28 8.70 34.30
CA LYS A 218 79.56 9.14 34.88
C LYS A 218 79.40 9.57 36.33
#